data_AF-A5E5V7-F1
#
_entry.id   AF-A5E5V7-F1
#
_cell.length_a   1.000
_cell.length_b   1.000
_cell.length_c   1.000
_cell.angle_alpha   90.00
_cell.angle_beta   90.00
_cell.angle_gamma   90.00
#
_symmetry.space_group_name_H-M   'P 1'
#
loop_
_entity.id
_entity.type
_entity.pdbx_description
1 polymer ?
#
loop_
_entity_poly.entity_id
_entity_poly.type
_entity_poly.pdbx_seq_one_letter_code
_entity_poly.pdbx_strand_id
1 'polypeptide(L)'
;MKRIFLIDCPGIVPPSSKDTESDILFRGVVRVEHVSHPEQYIPDMLKKCERKHLERTYEVKGWSKFEEDPSLLEKASIEFIELIARKGGRLLKGGEPDESGVAKQILNDFNRGKIPWFVPPPQDEEVRTGEDKKAGYKRKRQERETKAKEAAAAAAAEEEEASTEDAEVEEELALKKTKLR
;
A
#
# COMPACT_ATOMS: atom_id res chain seq x y z
N MET A 1 -26.97 -34.06 19.30
CA MET A 1 -27.46 -33.88 17.91
C MET A 1 -26.86 -32.60 17.35
N LYS A 2 -26.08 -32.65 16.27
CA LYS A 2 -25.64 -31.44 15.57
C LYS A 2 -26.79 -30.99 14.65
N ARG A 3 -27.31 -29.77 14.88
CA ARG A 3 -28.53 -29.20 14.25
C ARG A 3 -28.25 -27.96 13.40
N ILE A 4 -27.06 -27.83 12.83
CA ILE A 4 -26.70 -26.68 11.98
C ILE A 4 -26.21 -27.22 10.65
N PHE A 5 -26.83 -26.74 9.57
CA PHE A 5 -26.43 -27.01 8.20
C PHE A 5 -25.96 -25.70 7.57
N LEU A 6 -24.78 -25.72 6.97
CA LEU A 6 -24.27 -24.60 6.19
C LEU A 6 -24.63 -24.86 4.73
N ILE A 7 -25.17 -23.84 4.07
CA ILE A 7 -25.48 -23.86 2.65
C ILE A 7 -24.64 -22.76 2.02
N ASP A 8 -23.89 -23.10 0.99
CA ASP A 8 -23.10 -22.17 0.21
C ASP A 8 -23.80 -21.90 -1.13
N CYS A 9 -23.76 -20.65 -1.59
CA CYS A 9 -24.40 -20.19 -2.82
C CYS A 9 -23.35 -19.54 -3.72
N PRO A 10 -23.49 -19.63 -5.05
CA PRO A 10 -22.60 -18.92 -5.96
C PRO A 10 -22.73 -17.39 -5.80
N GLY A 11 -21.66 -16.66 -6.14
CA GLY A 11 -21.70 -15.20 -6.20
C GLY A 11 -22.66 -14.71 -7.28
N ILE A 12 -23.54 -13.77 -6.93
CA ILE A 12 -24.49 -13.13 -7.84
C ILE A 12 -24.25 -11.62 -7.90
N VAL A 13 -24.40 -11.04 -9.09
CA VAL A 13 -24.27 -9.59 -9.30
C VAL A 13 -25.56 -9.09 -9.94
N PRO A 14 -26.38 -8.31 -9.21
CA PRO A 14 -27.60 -7.74 -9.77
C PRO A 14 -27.29 -6.76 -10.92
N PRO A 15 -28.07 -6.75 -12.01
CA PRO A 15 -27.90 -5.76 -13.06
C PRO A 15 -28.30 -4.37 -12.51
N SER A 16 -27.34 -3.45 -12.46
CA SER A 16 -27.54 -2.07 -12.02
C SER A 16 -27.00 -1.13 -13.09
N SER A 17 -27.85 -0.25 -13.63
CA SER A 17 -27.41 0.77 -14.62
C SER A 17 -26.51 1.85 -14.03
N LYS A 18 -26.30 1.86 -12.71
CA LYS A 18 -25.40 2.80 -12.02
C LYS A 18 -23.96 2.30 -11.96
N ASP A 19 -23.75 0.99 -12.16
CA ASP A 19 -22.43 0.40 -12.07
C ASP A 19 -21.66 0.63 -13.36
N THR A 20 -20.45 1.16 -13.23
CA THR A 20 -19.52 1.31 -14.36
C THR A 20 -18.81 -0.01 -14.65
N GLU A 21 -18.32 -0.19 -15.88
CA GLU A 21 -17.52 -1.36 -16.24
C GLU A 21 -16.26 -1.49 -15.35
N SER A 22 -15.60 -0.36 -15.05
CA SER A 22 -14.48 -0.30 -14.12
C SER A 22 -14.87 -0.85 -12.74
N ASP A 23 -16.03 -0.46 -12.20
CA ASP A 23 -16.50 -0.95 -10.90
C ASP A 23 -16.81 -2.45 -10.91
N ILE A 24 -17.38 -2.97 -12.00
CA ILE A 24 -17.64 -4.41 -12.16
C ILE A 24 -16.31 -5.19 -12.17
N LEU A 25 -15.29 -4.65 -12.85
CA LEU A 25 -13.98 -5.26 -12.96
C LEU A 25 -13.22 -5.25 -11.61
N PHE A 26 -13.26 -4.14 -10.88
CA PHE A 26 -12.61 -4.00 -9.57
C PHE A 26 -13.28 -4.78 -8.44
N ARG A 27 -14.54 -5.20 -8.61
CA ARG A 27 -15.23 -6.13 -7.70
C ARG A 27 -14.88 -7.59 -7.98
N GLY A 28 -14.06 -7.89 -8.99
CA GLY A 28 -13.65 -9.25 -9.34
C GLY A 28 -14.76 -10.10 -9.96
N VAL A 29 -15.78 -9.46 -10.56
CA VAL A 29 -16.92 -10.15 -11.18
C VAL A 29 -16.50 -10.89 -12.45
N VAL A 30 -15.58 -10.29 -13.21
CA VAL A 30 -15.08 -10.82 -14.47
C VAL A 30 -13.63 -11.26 -14.33
N ARG A 31 -13.25 -12.28 -15.10
CA ARG A 31 -11.85 -12.68 -15.24
C ARG A 31 -11.12 -11.70 -16.15
N VAL A 32 -10.05 -11.10 -15.64
CA VAL A 32 -9.28 -10.07 -16.37
C VAL A 32 -8.64 -10.60 -17.65
N GLU A 33 -8.46 -11.92 -17.76
CA GLU A 33 -7.90 -12.58 -18.94
C GLU A 33 -8.77 -12.37 -20.18
N HIS A 34 -10.09 -12.31 -20.00
CA HIS A 34 -11.08 -12.13 -21.08
C HIS A 34 -11.41 -10.66 -21.38
N VAL A 35 -10.84 -9.73 -20.62
CA VAL A 35 -11.08 -8.31 -20.83
C VAL A 35 -10.24 -7.84 -22.02
N SER A 36 -10.93 -7.23 -22.99
CA SER A 36 -10.30 -6.53 -24.10
C SER A 36 -9.80 -5.17 -23.61
N HIS A 37 -8.59 -4.78 -24.02
CA HIS A 37 -7.97 -3.50 -23.65
C HIS A 37 -7.90 -3.23 -22.12
N PRO A 38 -7.29 -4.13 -21.33
CA PRO A 38 -7.15 -3.97 -19.88
C PRO A 38 -6.44 -2.67 -19.45
N GLU A 39 -5.58 -2.12 -20.30
CA GLU A 39 -4.85 -0.87 -20.10
C GLU A 39 -5.75 0.32 -19.74
N GLN A 40 -6.98 0.37 -20.29
CA GLN A 40 -7.92 1.48 -20.07
C GLN A 40 -8.43 1.59 -18.63
N TYR A 41 -8.35 0.51 -17.84
CA TYR A 41 -8.82 0.48 -16.46
C TYR A 41 -7.74 0.88 -15.45
N ILE A 42 -6.48 0.99 -15.87
CA ILE A 42 -5.37 1.39 -14.99
C ILE A 42 -5.55 2.81 -14.44
N PRO A 43 -5.96 3.83 -15.22
CA PRO A 43 -6.26 5.17 -14.70
C PRO A 43 -7.25 5.16 -13.52
N ASP A 44 -8.33 4.39 -13.62
CA ASP A 44 -9.34 4.31 -12.55
C ASP A 44 -8.84 3.54 -11.33
N MET A 45 -7.98 2.54 -11.54
CA MET A 45 -7.30 1.84 -10.45
C MET A 45 -6.36 2.80 -9.69
N LEU A 46 -5.60 3.64 -10.42
CA LEU A 46 -4.69 4.62 -9.81
C LEU A 46 -5.46 5.63 -8.94
N LYS A 47 -6.68 6.03 -9.33
CA LYS A 47 -7.52 6.90 -8.48
C LYS A 47 -7.91 6.25 -7.15
N LYS A 48 -8.03 4.91 -7.09
CA LYS A 48 -8.43 4.17 -5.89
C LYS A 48 -7.25 3.81 -4.98
N CYS A 49 -6.03 3.83 -5.50
CA CYS A 49 -4.83 3.39 -4.79
C CYS A 49 -3.93 4.55 -4.41
N GLU A 50 -3.40 4.55 -3.20
CA GLU A 50 -2.37 5.50 -2.82
C GLU A 50 -1.04 5.19 -3.52
N ARG A 51 -0.42 6.23 -4.11
CA ARG A 51 0.85 6.09 -4.84
C ARG A 51 1.94 5.42 -4.01
N LYS A 52 2.05 5.78 -2.73
CA LYS A 52 3.02 5.19 -1.79
C LYS A 52 2.93 3.67 -1.73
N HIS A 53 1.73 3.11 -1.83
CA HIS A 53 1.52 1.68 -1.79
C HIS A 53 1.93 1.01 -3.10
N LEU A 54 1.62 1.63 -4.24
CA LEU A 54 2.02 1.13 -5.56
C LEU A 54 3.54 1.13 -5.73
N GLU A 55 4.21 2.23 -5.37
CA GLU A 55 5.66 2.34 -5.44
C GLU A 55 6.35 1.32 -4.54
N ARG A 56 5.80 1.04 -3.35
CA ARG A 56 6.34 0.01 -2.45
C ARG A 56 6.11 -1.40 -2.99
N THR A 57 4.91 -1.70 -3.51
CA THR A 57 4.55 -3.05 -3.97
C THR A 57 5.32 -3.47 -5.22
N TYR A 58 5.55 -2.52 -6.14
CA TYR A 58 6.25 -2.80 -7.40
C TYR A 58 7.71 -2.33 -7.38
N GLU A 59 8.14 -1.60 -6.36
CA GLU A 59 9.47 -0.98 -6.23
C GLU A 59 9.87 -0.24 -7.52
N VAL A 60 8.93 0.57 -8.01
CA VAL A 60 9.08 1.51 -9.13
C VAL A 60 8.82 2.92 -8.62
N LYS A 61 9.48 3.91 -9.21
CA LYS A 61 9.39 5.33 -8.87
C LYS A 61 9.49 6.17 -10.14
N GLY A 62 9.13 7.45 -10.06
CA GLY A 62 9.47 8.44 -11.10
C GLY A 62 8.43 8.64 -12.22
N TRP A 63 7.34 7.89 -12.23
CA TRP A 63 6.12 8.21 -12.98
C TRP A 63 5.44 9.53 -12.55
N SER A 64 4.70 10.11 -13.49
CA SER A 64 3.98 11.39 -13.39
C SER A 64 3.07 11.45 -12.17
N LYS A 65 3.04 12.61 -11.51
CA LYS A 65 2.27 12.84 -10.28
C LYS A 65 0.86 13.34 -10.61
N PHE A 66 -0.04 12.41 -10.86
CA PHE A 66 -1.45 12.74 -11.15
C PHE A 66 -2.22 13.32 -9.95
N GLU A 67 -1.67 13.24 -8.73
CA GLU A 67 -2.24 13.83 -7.51
C GLU A 67 -2.22 15.37 -7.54
N GLU A 68 -1.20 15.96 -8.19
CA GLU A 68 -1.05 17.41 -8.32
C GLU A 68 -1.84 17.95 -9.52
N ASP A 69 -1.88 17.19 -10.63
CA ASP A 69 -2.58 17.55 -11.85
C ASP A 69 -3.34 16.33 -12.43
N PRO A 70 -4.68 16.34 -12.36
CA PRO A 70 -5.52 15.26 -12.91
C PRO A 70 -5.35 15.02 -14.41
N SER A 71 -4.89 16.02 -15.18
CA SER A 71 -4.65 15.86 -16.62
C SER A 71 -3.49 14.91 -16.92
N LEU A 72 -2.60 14.69 -15.95
CA LEU A 72 -1.48 13.77 -16.06
C LEU A 72 -1.86 12.31 -15.79
N LEU A 73 -3.11 12.00 -15.46
CA LEU A 73 -3.53 10.66 -15.07
C LEU A 73 -3.28 9.62 -16.17
N GLU A 74 -3.67 9.92 -17.41
CA GLU A 74 -3.46 9.01 -18.54
C GLU A 74 -1.96 8.77 -18.75
N LYS A 75 -1.16 9.84 -18.76
CA LYS A 75 0.29 9.75 -18.87
C LYS A 75 0.92 8.93 -17.74
N ALA A 76 0.48 9.15 -16.50
CA ALA A 76 0.95 8.41 -15.33
C ALA A 76 0.62 6.91 -15.44
N SER A 77 -0.55 6.55 -15.99
CA SER A 77 -0.93 5.16 -16.20
C SER A 77 -0.03 4.45 -17.21
N ILE A 78 0.30 5.10 -18.33
CA ILE A 78 1.19 4.55 -19.36
C ILE A 78 2.60 4.39 -18.80
N GLU A 79 3.14 5.43 -18.16
CA GLU A 79 4.46 5.39 -17.52
C GLU A 79 4.54 4.31 -16.44
N PHE A 80 3.46 4.07 -15.68
CA PHE A 80 3.42 2.99 -14.70
C PHE A 80 3.64 1.62 -15.33
N ILE A 81 2.84 1.35 -16.36
CA ILE A 81 2.81 0.08 -17.07
C ILE A 81 4.18 -0.15 -17.69
N GLU A 82 4.76 0.87 -18.33
CA GLU A 82 6.09 0.81 -18.91
C GLU A 82 7.17 0.51 -17.87
N LEU A 83 7.17 1.20 -16.72
CA LEU A 83 8.13 0.96 -15.65
C LEU A 83 8.06 -0.48 -15.14
N ILE A 84 6.85 -1.01 -14.95
CA ILE A 84 6.65 -2.41 -14.53
C ILE A 84 7.07 -3.39 -15.63
N ALA A 85 6.74 -3.10 -16.90
CA ALA A 85 7.11 -3.93 -18.04
C ALA A 85 8.63 -4.06 -18.17
N ARG A 86 9.34 -2.92 -18.11
CA ARG A 86 10.80 -2.87 -18.20
C ARG A 86 11.47 -3.54 -17.00
N LYS A 87 10.97 -3.30 -15.79
CA LYS A 87 11.50 -3.95 -14.58
C LYS A 87 11.27 -5.46 -14.59
N GLY A 88 10.08 -5.89 -15.03
CA GLY A 88 9.67 -7.29 -15.06
C GLY A 88 10.15 -8.07 -16.30
N GLY A 89 10.81 -7.41 -17.26
CA GLY A 89 11.24 -8.03 -18.51
C GLY A 89 10.10 -8.47 -19.42
N ARG A 90 8.87 -7.96 -19.22
CA ARG A 90 7.71 -8.24 -20.08
C ARG A 90 7.71 -7.30 -21.28
N LEU A 91 8.58 -7.61 -22.24
CA LEU A 91 8.75 -6.85 -23.47
C LEU A 91 8.37 -7.73 -24.67
N LEU A 92 7.72 -7.12 -25.65
CA LEU A 92 7.45 -7.71 -26.96
C LEU A 92 8.73 -7.73 -27.81
N LYS A 93 8.63 -8.39 -28.96
CA LYS A 93 9.72 -8.42 -29.95
C LYS A 93 10.02 -6.99 -30.41
N GLY A 94 11.27 -6.56 -30.26
CA GLY A 94 11.68 -5.18 -30.53
C GLY A 94 11.88 -4.33 -29.28
N GLY A 95 11.61 -4.87 -28.08
CA GLY A 95 11.86 -4.17 -26.81
C GLY A 95 10.73 -3.21 -26.40
N GLU A 96 9.59 -3.27 -27.08
CA GLU A 96 8.38 -2.54 -26.70
C GLU A 96 7.73 -3.18 -25.46
N PRO A 97 7.23 -2.39 -24.50
CA PRO A 97 6.55 -2.93 -23.33
C PRO A 97 5.25 -3.65 -23.69
N ASP A 98 5.00 -4.82 -23.11
CA ASP A 98 3.72 -5.52 -23.23
C ASP A 98 2.68 -4.88 -22.30
N GLU A 99 2.04 -3.81 -22.79
CA GLU A 99 1.08 -3.03 -22.00
C GLU A 99 -0.11 -3.87 -21.54
N SER A 100 -0.68 -4.66 -22.45
CA SER A 100 -1.88 -5.45 -22.18
C SER A 100 -1.61 -6.58 -21.17
N GLY A 101 -0.49 -7.29 -21.34
CA GLY A 101 -0.09 -8.36 -20.42
C GLY A 101 0.23 -7.83 -19.02
N VAL A 102 0.93 -6.69 -18.93
CA VAL A 102 1.24 -6.04 -17.66
C VAL A 102 -0.02 -5.47 -17.00
N ALA A 103 -0.93 -4.87 -17.76
CA ALA A 103 -2.20 -4.38 -17.23
C ALA A 103 -3.03 -5.53 -16.62
N LYS A 104 -3.14 -6.69 -17.29
CA LYS A 104 -3.80 -7.88 -16.71
C LYS A 104 -3.17 -8.32 -15.40
N GLN A 105 -1.83 -8.31 -15.34
CA GLN A 105 -1.10 -8.64 -14.12
C GLN A 105 -1.43 -7.65 -12.99
N ILE A 106 -1.41 -6.36 -13.27
CA ILE A 106 -1.69 -5.31 -12.30
C ILE A 106 -3.13 -5.41 -11.77
N LEU A 107 -4.12 -5.59 -12.66
CA LEU A 107 -5.53 -5.73 -12.28
C LEU A 107 -5.78 -7.00 -11.46
N ASN A 108 -5.09 -8.10 -11.77
CA ASN A 108 -5.12 -9.31 -10.93
C ASN A 108 -4.52 -9.07 -9.54
N ASP A 109 -3.37 -8.37 -9.47
CA ASP A 109 -2.71 -8.01 -8.22
C ASP A 109 -3.59 -7.07 -7.36
N PHE A 110 -4.35 -6.18 -8.00
CA PHE A 110 -5.35 -5.32 -7.37
C PHE A 110 -6.49 -6.15 -6.75
N ASN A 111 -7.11 -7.05 -7.52
CA ASN A 111 -8.24 -7.86 -7.07
C ASN A 111 -7.84 -8.89 -5.99
N ARG A 112 -6.60 -9.40 -6.03
CA ARG A 112 -6.07 -10.33 -5.01
C ARG A 112 -5.61 -9.66 -3.72
N GLY A 113 -5.61 -8.33 -3.67
CA GLY A 113 -5.20 -7.55 -2.51
C GLY A 113 -3.68 -7.45 -2.30
N LYS A 114 -2.87 -7.73 -3.34
CA LYS A 114 -1.42 -7.46 -3.29
C LYS A 114 -1.15 -5.95 -3.22
N ILE A 115 -1.99 -5.17 -3.89
CA ILE A 115 -2.03 -3.72 -3.75
C ILE A 115 -3.03 -3.39 -2.62
N PRO A 116 -2.59 -2.84 -1.49
CA PRO A 116 -3.50 -2.45 -0.43
C PRO A 116 -4.27 -1.18 -0.85
N TRP A 117 -5.59 -1.25 -0.81
CA TRP A 117 -6.50 -0.13 -1.03
C TRP A 117 -7.79 -0.34 -0.23
N PHE A 118 -8.50 0.74 0.07
CA PHE A 118 -9.79 0.69 0.76
C PHE A 118 -10.65 1.89 0.37
N VAL A 119 -11.97 1.72 0.46
CA VAL A 119 -12.92 2.82 0.33
C VAL A 119 -13.28 3.30 1.74
N PRO A 120 -13.13 4.59 2.07
CA PRO A 120 -13.58 5.10 3.36
C PRO A 120 -15.10 4.93 3.46
N PRO A 121 -15.64 4.69 4.67
CA PRO A 121 -17.08 4.65 4.86
C PRO A 121 -17.70 5.99 4.46
N PRO A 122 -18.97 6.01 4.05
CA PRO A 122 -19.72 7.26 3.85
C PRO A 122 -19.58 8.16 5.09
N GLN A 123 -19.38 9.45 4.87
CA GLN A 123 -19.32 10.41 5.97
C GLN A 123 -20.71 10.51 6.61
N ASP A 124 -20.79 10.29 7.93
CA ASP A 124 -21.99 10.60 8.69
C ASP A 124 -22.15 12.14 8.70
N GLU A 125 -23.11 12.65 7.96
CA GLU A 125 -23.53 14.06 8.05
C GLU A 125 -24.33 14.33 9.34
N GLU A 126 -24.75 13.27 10.04
CA GLU A 126 -25.41 13.35 11.33
C GLU A 126 -24.41 13.69 12.44
N VAL A 127 -24.50 14.91 12.97
CA VAL A 127 -23.83 15.30 14.21
C VAL A 127 -24.43 14.48 15.36
N ARG A 128 -23.82 13.34 15.67
CA ARG A 128 -24.20 12.53 16.84
C ARG A 128 -23.85 13.30 18.11
N THR A 129 -24.86 13.80 18.81
CA THR A 129 -24.75 14.47 20.13
C THR A 129 -24.54 13.51 21.30
N GLY A 130 -24.40 12.21 21.03
CA GLY A 130 -24.14 11.20 22.05
C GLY A 130 -22.66 11.13 22.42
N GLU A 131 -22.37 11.02 23.72
CA GLU A 131 -21.00 10.78 24.21
C GLU A 131 -20.38 9.56 23.52
N ASP A 132 -19.32 9.80 22.75
CA ASP A 132 -18.61 8.74 22.04
C ASP A 132 -17.85 7.87 23.06
N LYS A 133 -18.49 6.80 23.55
CA LYS A 133 -17.88 5.84 24.49
C LYS A 133 -16.59 5.20 23.92
N LYS A 134 -16.32 5.32 22.62
CA LYS A 134 -15.09 4.90 21.95
C LYS A 134 -13.98 5.95 21.94
N ALA A 135 -14.26 7.22 22.26
CA ALA A 135 -13.24 8.26 22.37
C ALA A 135 -12.19 7.93 23.45
N GLY A 136 -12.63 7.33 24.56
CA GLY A 136 -11.74 6.82 25.61
C GLY A 136 -10.78 5.73 25.10
N TYR A 137 -11.22 4.88 24.18
CA TYR A 137 -10.37 3.84 23.58
C TYR A 137 -9.35 4.41 22.59
N LYS A 138 -9.74 5.40 21.78
CA LYS A 138 -8.81 6.10 20.87
C LYS A 138 -7.72 6.83 21.65
N ARG A 139 -8.09 7.54 22.72
CA ARG A 139 -7.15 8.26 23.59
C ARG A 139 -6.18 7.30 24.30
N LYS A 140 -6.69 6.21 24.87
CA LYS A 140 -5.88 5.18 25.55
C LYS A 140 -4.94 4.43 24.59
N ARG A 141 -5.33 4.27 23.32
CA ARG A 141 -4.47 3.69 22.28
C ARG A 141 -3.36 4.66 21.89
N GLN A 142 -3.68 5.93 21.67
CA GLN A 142 -2.69 6.97 21.39
C GLN A 142 -1.68 7.12 22.53
N GLU A 143 -2.12 7.12 23.78
CA GLU A 143 -1.24 7.16 24.96
C GLU A 143 -0.33 5.92 25.07
N ARG A 144 -0.78 4.75 24.62
CA ARG A 144 0.06 3.55 24.57
C ARG A 144 1.08 3.61 23.44
N GLU A 145 0.68 4.13 22.27
CA GLU A 145 1.56 4.30 21.12
C GLU A 145 2.62 5.39 21.37
N THR A 146 2.30 6.47 22.08
CA THR A 146 3.28 7.48 22.49
C THR A 146 4.24 6.94 23.55
N LYS A 147 3.73 6.27 24.59
CA LYS A 147 4.59 5.63 25.61
C LYS A 147 5.51 4.55 25.04
N ALA A 148 5.03 3.77 24.07
CA ALA A 148 5.87 2.77 23.40
C ALA A 148 6.98 3.42 22.57
N LYS A 149 6.71 4.55 21.91
CA LYS A 149 7.72 5.33 21.18
C LYS A 149 8.73 6.00 22.11
N GLU A 150 8.27 6.56 23.22
CA GLU A 150 9.12 7.18 24.24
C GLU A 150 10.03 6.13 24.90
N ALA A 151 9.51 4.95 25.24
CA ALA A 151 10.30 3.86 25.79
C ALA A 151 11.32 3.30 24.78
N ALA A 152 10.96 3.19 23.50
CA ALA A 152 11.90 2.78 22.45
C ALA A 152 12.99 3.82 22.20
N ALA A 153 12.67 5.11 22.28
CA ALA A 153 13.64 6.20 22.16
C ALA A 153 14.58 6.26 23.36
N ALA A 154 14.07 6.04 24.58
CA ALA A 154 14.88 5.98 25.79
C ALA A 154 15.84 4.78 25.77
N ALA A 155 15.37 3.60 25.36
CA ALA A 155 16.21 2.41 25.21
C ALA A 155 17.31 2.61 24.15
N ALA A 156 16.99 3.27 23.02
CA ALA A 156 17.98 3.58 22.00
C ALA A 156 19.02 4.62 22.48
N ALA A 157 18.62 5.59 23.31
CA ALA A 157 19.53 6.56 23.90
C ALA A 157 20.45 5.93 24.97
N GLU A 158 19.92 5.01 25.80
CA GLU A 158 20.73 4.25 26.75
C GLU A 158 21.72 3.30 26.05
N GLU A 159 21.32 2.67 24.93
CA GLU A 159 22.23 1.87 24.11
C GLU A 159 23.31 2.72 23.42
N GLU A 160 22.99 3.93 22.96
CA GLU A 160 24.00 4.85 22.43
C GLU A 160 24.95 5.35 23.53
N GLU A 161 24.46 5.76 24.70
CA GLU A 161 25.32 6.21 25.81
C GLU A 161 26.26 5.11 26.32
N ALA A 162 25.76 3.87 26.47
CA ALA A 162 26.59 2.73 26.85
C ALA A 162 27.68 2.43 25.80
N SER A 163 27.35 2.57 24.50
CA SER A 163 28.32 2.36 23.42
C SER A 163 29.41 3.45 23.37
N THR A 164 29.08 4.69 23.77
CA THR A 164 30.05 5.78 23.85
C THR A 164 30.96 5.65 25.07
N GLU A 165 30.43 5.22 26.23
CA GLU A 165 31.25 4.98 27.42
C GLU A 165 32.24 3.82 27.21
N ASP A 166 31.81 2.73 26.57
CA ASP A 166 32.69 1.60 26.26
C ASP A 166 33.82 2.00 25.29
N ALA A 167 33.53 2.89 24.32
CA ALA A 167 34.52 3.39 23.37
C ALA A 167 35.56 4.33 24.03
N GLU A 168 35.13 5.20 24.94
CA GLU A 168 36.02 6.11 25.68
C GLU A 168 36.95 5.33 26.64
N VAL A 169 36.45 4.26 27.26
CA VAL A 169 37.25 3.40 28.15
C VAL A 169 38.30 2.60 27.36
N GLU A 170 37.98 2.10 26.16
CA GLU A 170 38.95 1.44 25.29
C GLU A 170 40.04 2.41 24.80
N GLU A 171 39.69 3.65 24.44
CA GLU A 171 40.64 4.66 23.97
C GLU A 171 41.60 5.11 25.09
N GLU A 172 41.10 5.29 26.32
CA GLU A 172 41.94 5.63 27.48
C GLU A 172 42.90 4.49 27.84
N LEU A 173 42.45 3.24 27.74
CA LEU A 173 43.27 2.06 28.00
C LEU A 173 44.36 1.88 26.91
N ALA A 174 44.04 2.22 25.66
CA ALA A 174 44.99 2.22 24.55
C ALA A 174 46.07 3.29 24.75
N LEU A 175 45.72 4.53 25.10
CA LEU A 175 46.69 5.60 25.36
C LEU A 175 47.65 5.29 26.53
N LYS A 176 47.14 4.65 27.59
CA LYS A 176 47.97 4.22 28.74
C LYS A 176 48.98 3.14 28.35
N LYS A 177 48.65 2.25 27.40
CA LYS A 177 49.58 1.22 26.90
C LYS A 177 50.68 1.80 26.00
N THR A 178 50.42 2.89 25.28
CA THR A 178 51.41 3.52 24.38
C THR A 178 52.42 4.41 25.10
N LYS A 179 52.06 4.98 26.28
CA LYS A 179 52.96 5.82 27.10
C LYS A 179 53.92 5.05 28.01
N LEU A 180 53.81 3.72 28.07
CA LEU A 180 54.65 2.85 28.92
C LEU A 180 55.85 2.22 28.18
N ARG A 181 56.21 2.72 26.99
CA ARG A 181 57.39 2.31 26.22
C ARG A 181 58.44 3.42 26.17
#